data_AF-A0A962MKC1-F1
#
_entry.id   AF-A0A962MKC1-F1
#
_cell.length_a   1.000
_cell.length_b   1.000
_cell.length_c   1.000
_cell.angle_alpha   90.00
_cell.angle_beta   90.00
_cell.angle_gamma   90.00
#
_symmetry.space_group_name_H-M   'P 1'
#
loop_
_entity.id
_entity.type
_entity.pdbx_description
1 polymer ?
#
loop_
_entity_poly.entity_id
_entity_poly.type
_entity_poly.pdbx_seq_one_letter_code
_entity_poly.pdbx_strand_id
1 'polypeptide(L)'
;LARSWQQADAEQQQAALDAVRSVFQSYVMIAALKAAIAHYGDDPAWRTVRPPLVELDDAQQRELIQGLTQVGFSMPGLPSRPAGDA
;
A
#
# COMPACT_ATOMS: atom_id res chain seq x y z
N LEU A 1 3.38 -16.69 5.84
CA LEU A 1 3.38 -16.74 7.32
C LEU A 1 3.01 -18.10 7.90
N ALA A 2 1.80 -18.65 7.66
CA ALA A 2 1.41 -19.93 8.28
C ALA A 2 2.37 -21.11 8.05
N ARG A 3 3.23 -21.06 7.01
CA ARG A 3 4.23 -22.11 6.71
C ARG A 3 5.64 -21.85 7.26
N SER A 4 6.00 -20.61 7.62
CA SER A 4 7.39 -20.21 7.96
C SER A 4 7.55 -19.56 9.34
N TRP A 5 6.46 -19.43 10.12
CA TRP A 5 6.42 -18.74 11.41
C TRP A 5 7.35 -19.28 12.52
N GLN A 6 8.03 -20.41 12.28
CA GLN A 6 9.02 -21.02 13.20
C GLN A 6 10.43 -21.09 12.59
N GLN A 7 10.65 -20.52 11.40
CA GLN A 7 11.98 -20.50 10.78
C GLN A 7 12.84 -19.37 11.36
N ALA A 8 14.16 -19.49 11.24
CA ALA A 8 15.12 -18.56 11.83
C ALA A 8 14.98 -17.11 11.31
N ASP A 9 14.36 -16.92 10.14
CA ASP A 9 14.08 -15.63 9.54
C ASP A 9 12.67 -15.11 9.83
N ALA A 10 11.86 -15.82 10.62
CA ALA A 10 10.49 -15.42 10.95
C ALA A 10 10.42 -14.05 11.65
N GLU A 11 11.35 -13.75 12.55
CA GLU A 11 11.43 -12.44 13.22
C GLU A 11 11.74 -11.31 12.23
N GLN A 12 12.64 -11.56 11.28
CA GLN A 12 12.98 -10.58 10.25
C GLN A 12 11.81 -10.37 9.27
N GLN A 13 11.11 -11.44 8.89
CA GLN A 13 9.88 -11.36 8.10
C GLN A 13 8.80 -10.57 8.84
N GLN A 14 8.61 -10.81 10.13
CA GLN A 14 7.64 -10.08 10.95
C GLN A 14 8.01 -8.59 11.07
N ALA A 15 9.28 -8.28 11.32
CA ALA A 15 9.77 -6.89 11.40
C ALA A 15 9.54 -6.12 10.08
N ALA A 16 9.75 -6.77 8.93
CA ALA A 16 9.45 -6.17 7.63
C ALA A 16 7.95 -5.87 7.46
N LEU A 17 7.07 -6.78 7.89
CA LEU A 17 5.62 -6.57 7.86
C LEU A 17 5.19 -5.44 8.80
N ASP A 18 5.79 -5.37 9.98
CA ASP A 18 5.50 -4.33 10.97
C ASP A 18 5.95 -2.96 10.46
N ALA A 19 7.08 -2.88 9.75
CA ALA A 19 7.52 -1.64 9.09
C ALA A 19 6.52 -1.16 8.04
N VAL A 20 6.06 -2.06 7.15
CA VAL A 20 5.02 -1.73 6.16
C VAL A 20 3.71 -1.32 6.84
N ARG A 21 3.28 -2.05 7.87
CA ARG A 21 2.08 -1.73 8.64
C ARG A 21 2.18 -0.36 9.30
N SER A 22 3.38 -0.01 9.80
CA SER A 22 3.65 1.28 10.43
C SER A 22 3.41 2.45 9.47
N VAL A 23 3.83 2.31 8.21
CA VAL A 23 3.58 3.31 7.16
C VAL A 23 2.08 3.48 6.90
N PHE A 24 1.33 2.39 6.76
CA PHE A 24 -0.11 2.46 6.48
C PHE A 24 -0.93 3.02 7.65
N GLN A 25 -0.58 2.68 8.90
CA GLN A 25 -1.36 3.09 10.08
C GLN A 25 -1.19 4.56 10.48
N SER A 26 -0.28 5.30 9.83
CA SER A 26 -0.17 6.76 9.96
C SER A 26 -1.37 7.51 9.34
N TYR A 27 -2.22 6.80 8.59
CA TYR A 27 -3.35 7.35 7.86
C TYR A 27 -4.63 6.55 8.14
N VAL A 28 -5.76 7.03 7.61
CA VAL A 28 -6.98 6.22 7.53
C VAL A 28 -6.71 5.01 6.63
N MET A 29 -6.68 3.82 7.24
CA MET A 29 -6.19 2.57 6.64
C MET A 29 -6.77 2.28 5.25
N ILE A 30 -8.10 2.38 5.09
CA ILE A 30 -8.74 2.11 3.80
C ILE A 30 -8.32 3.12 2.73
N ALA A 31 -8.20 4.41 3.07
CA ALA A 31 -7.77 5.44 2.12
C ALA A 31 -6.32 5.22 1.69
N ALA A 32 -5.42 4.87 2.62
CA ALA A 32 -4.03 4.58 2.32
C ALA A 32 -3.85 3.31 1.47
N LEU A 33 -4.54 2.22 1.80
CA LEU A 33 -4.50 0.99 0.99
C LEU A 33 -4.95 1.25 -0.44
N LYS A 34 -6.05 2.01 -0.62
CA LYS A 34 -6.59 2.37 -1.93
C LYS A 34 -5.67 3.31 -2.71
N ALA A 35 -5.02 4.27 -2.04
CA ALA A 35 -4.00 5.11 -2.66
C ALA A 35 -2.77 4.30 -3.12
N ALA A 36 -2.33 3.32 -2.32
CA ALA A 36 -1.22 2.44 -2.71
C ALA A 36 -1.57 1.58 -3.94
N ILE A 37 -2.78 0.98 -3.99
CA ILE A 37 -3.24 0.23 -5.16
C ILE A 37 -3.28 1.14 -6.39
N ALA A 38 -3.82 2.35 -6.26
CA ALA A 38 -3.88 3.31 -7.36
C ALA A 38 -2.49 3.68 -7.90
N HIS A 39 -1.49 3.79 -7.03
CA HIS A 39 -0.10 4.07 -7.42
C HIS A 39 0.57 2.87 -8.09
N TYR A 40 0.58 1.69 -7.45
CA TYR A 40 1.29 0.52 -7.96
C TYR A 40 0.58 -0.15 -9.15
N GLY A 41 -0.73 0.06 -9.31
CA GLY A 41 -1.52 -0.43 -10.44
C GLY A 41 -1.74 0.60 -11.57
N ASP A 42 -1.17 1.82 -11.45
CA ASP A 42 -1.39 2.93 -12.39
C ASP A 42 -2.88 3.17 -12.72
N ASP A 43 -3.72 3.10 -11.68
CA ASP A 43 -5.17 3.23 -11.80
C ASP A 43 -5.72 4.23 -10.76
N PRO A 44 -5.77 5.53 -11.10
CA PRO A 44 -6.28 6.57 -10.22
C PRO A 44 -7.72 6.33 -9.74
N ALA A 45 -8.54 5.56 -10.45
CA ALA A 45 -9.92 5.27 -10.04
C ALA A 45 -9.97 4.49 -8.73
N TRP A 46 -8.89 3.78 -8.37
CA TRP A 46 -8.76 3.13 -7.08
C TRP A 46 -8.68 4.09 -5.90
N ARG A 47 -8.38 5.38 -6.09
CA ARG A 47 -8.34 6.35 -4.97
C ARG A 47 -9.72 6.58 -4.36
N THR A 48 -10.78 6.51 -5.19
CA THR A 48 -12.17 6.78 -4.80
C THR A 48 -12.63 5.96 -3.60
N VAL A 49 -12.86 6.59 -2.45
CA VAL A 49 -13.45 5.94 -1.27
C VAL A 49 -14.94 6.27 -1.15
N ARG A 50 -15.71 5.41 -0.48
CA ARG A 50 -17.11 5.73 -0.17
C ARG A 50 -17.20 6.58 1.11
N PRO A 51 -18.11 7.56 1.17
CA PRO A 51 -18.40 8.28 2.42
C PRO A 51 -18.74 7.31 3.58
N PRO A 52 -18.34 7.63 4.82
CA PRO A 52 -17.77 8.90 5.29
C PRO A 52 -16.25 9.02 5.14
N LEU A 53 -15.59 8.06 4.49
CA LEU A 53 -14.15 8.12 4.28
C LEU A 53 -13.79 9.24 3.28
N VAL A 54 -12.64 9.85 3.49
CA VAL A 54 -12.08 10.88 2.61
C VAL A 54 -10.79 10.34 2.01
N GLU A 55 -10.54 10.65 0.75
CA GLU A 55 -9.31 10.30 0.04
C GLU A 55 -8.11 11.02 0.68
N LEU A 56 -6.92 10.43 0.54
CA LEU A 56 -5.69 11.13 0.90
C LEU A 56 -5.45 12.27 -0.09
N ASP A 57 -5.04 13.44 0.41
CA ASP A 57 -4.61 14.53 -0.45
C ASP A 57 -3.28 14.22 -1.16
N ASP A 58 -2.88 15.06 -2.12
CA ASP A 58 -1.66 14.84 -2.91
C ASP A 58 -0.37 14.86 -2.08
N ALA A 59 -0.34 15.56 -0.94
CA ALA A 59 0.82 15.57 -0.06
C ALA A 59 0.91 14.25 0.72
N GLN A 60 -0.20 13.81 1.30
CA GLN A 60 -0.33 12.55 2.02
C GLN A 60 -0.06 11.35 1.11
N GLN A 61 -0.54 11.38 -0.14
CA GLN A 61 -0.24 10.33 -1.11
C GLN A 61 1.27 10.24 -1.40
N ARG A 62 1.94 11.38 -1.63
CA ARG A 62 3.39 11.39 -1.88
C ARG A 62 4.17 10.89 -0.67
N GLU A 63 3.80 11.32 0.53
CA GLU A 63 4.41 10.87 1.78
C GLU A 63 4.24 9.35 2.00
N LEU A 64 3.02 8.84 1.78
CA LEU A 64 2.72 7.40 1.82
C LEU A 64 3.63 6.62 0.86
N ILE A 65 3.70 7.01 -0.41
CA ILE A 65 4.50 6.31 -1.42
C ILE A 65 6.00 6.40 -1.12
N GLN A 66 6.48 7.54 -0.61
CA GLN A 66 7.87 7.67 -0.17
C GLN A 66 8.18 6.72 0.99
N GLY A 67 7.31 6.66 2.00
CA GLY A 67 7.46 5.74 3.13
C GLY A 67 7.46 4.27 2.69
N LEU A 68 6.54 3.89 1.80
CA LEU A 68 6.46 2.53 1.23
C LEU A 68 7.72 2.19 0.43
N THR A 69 8.24 3.14 -0.35
CA THR A 69 9.48 2.96 -1.12
C THR A 69 10.68 2.75 -0.20
N GLN A 70 10.78 3.51 0.90
CA GLN A 70 11.87 3.41 1.87
C GLN A 70 11.91 2.04 2.58
N VAL A 71 10.74 1.43 2.84
CA VAL A 71 10.65 0.08 3.42
C VAL A 71 10.70 -1.03 2.37
N GLY A 72 10.97 -0.71 1.10
CA GLY A 72 11.09 -1.67 0.01
C GLY A 72 9.77 -2.35 -0.39
N PHE A 73 8.62 -1.72 -0.09
CA PHE A 73 7.33 -2.27 -0.42
C PHE A 73 7.02 -2.17 -1.92
N SER A 74 6.39 -3.20 -2.46
CA SER A 74 5.89 -3.27 -3.84
C SER A 74 4.66 -4.19 -3.90
N MET A 75 3.86 -4.06 -4.96
CA MET A 75 2.69 -4.93 -5.20
C MET A 75 2.87 -5.69 -6.53
N PRO A 76 3.79 -6.68 -6.59
CA PRO A 76 3.97 -7.48 -7.80
C PRO A 76 2.69 -8.25 -8.13
N GLY A 77 2.30 -8.26 -9.40
CA GLY A 77 1.10 -8.97 -9.88
C GLY A 77 -0.17 -8.13 -9.94
N LEU A 78 -0.13 -6.84 -9.61
CA LEU A 78 -1.19 -5.92 -10.00
C LEU A 78 -1.12 -5.66 -11.52
N PRO A 79 -2.22 -5.82 -12.26
CA PRO A 79 -2.27 -5.39 -13.65
C PRO A 79 -2.19 -3.86 -13.68
N SER A 80 -1.20 -3.30 -14.37
CA SER A 80 -1.24 -1.90 -14.75
C SER A 80 -2.45 -1.70 -15.66
N ARG A 81 -3.31 -0.69 -15.39
CA ARG A 81 -4.48 -0.44 -16.23
C ARG A 81 -4.05 -0.30 -17.70
N PRO A 82 -4.58 -1.11 -18.63
CA PRO A 82 -4.26 -0.96 -20.05
C PRO A 82 -4.74 0.42 -20.51
N ALA A 83 -3.94 1.10 -21.34
CA ALA A 83 -4.31 2.37 -21.94
C ALA A 83 -5.47 2.16 -22.93
N GLY A 84 -6.71 2.17 -22.44
CA GLY A 84 -7.90 2.05 -23.27
C GLY A 84 -9.05 1.36 -22.56
N ASP A 85 -9.90 2.16 -21.91
CA ASP A 85 -11.35 2.09 -22.05
C ASP A 85 -11.92 3.35 -21.35
N ALA A 86 -12.39 4.27 -22.19
CA ALA A 86 -13.05 5.52 -21.84
C ALA A 86 -14.49 5.45 -22.36
#